data_AF-A0A811RQZ6-F1
#
_entry.id   AF-A0A811RQZ6-F1
#
_cell.length_a   1.000
_cell.length_b   1.000
_cell.length_c   1.000
_cell.angle_alpha   90.00
_cell.angle_beta   90.00
_cell.angle_gamma   90.00
#
_symmetry.space_group_name_H-M   'P 1'
#
loop_
_entity.id
_entity.type
_entity.pdbx_description
1 polymer ?
#
loop_
_entity_poly.entity_id
_entity_poly.type
_entity_poly.pdbx_seq_one_letter_code
_entity_poly.pdbx_strand_id
1 'polypeptide(L)'
;MAPGRGRGRKPSGTSNFVEAPITEYERSRNKEIMKNNRELEMLGIKTLVPIVNNTSVKRKGEDHKVSRSLYTGQESGPESEDCEGEEVISKDKCLKNQKNREKVLLQHCIGSQCYIAQAHVVKREKYKDVEPIAIDLFKDFHCSKNKGFNDPIKKAIADIEAIMVKPAQDGEQPMSVNHAVSEVVKSTAFLQVAGIQSNSNNISKGGTSSKVQEL
;
A
#
# COMPACT_ATOMS: atom_id res chain seq x y z
N MET A 1 -45.51 23.35 54.21
CA MET A 1 -44.11 23.78 53.97
C MET A 1 -43.17 22.81 54.68
N ALA A 2 -42.30 22.13 53.95
CA ALA A 2 -41.29 21.22 54.51
C ALA A 2 -39.89 21.89 54.38
N PRO A 3 -38.99 21.74 55.38
CA PRO A 3 -37.73 22.45 55.45
C PRO A 3 -36.65 21.90 54.49
N GLY A 4 -35.83 22.81 53.98
CA GLY A 4 -34.85 22.57 52.91
C GLY A 4 -33.68 21.65 53.31
N ARG A 5 -33.24 20.85 52.33
CA ARG A 5 -32.02 20.02 52.43
C ARG A 5 -30.80 20.86 52.08
N GLY A 6 -30.01 21.24 53.09
CA GLY A 6 -28.69 21.85 52.89
C GLY A 6 -27.73 20.86 52.21
N ARG A 7 -27.15 21.26 51.07
CA ARG A 7 -26.07 20.53 50.42
C ARG A 7 -24.75 20.87 51.11
N GLY A 8 -24.29 20.02 52.04
CA GLY A 8 -22.92 20.06 52.53
C GLY A 8 -21.96 19.68 51.40
N ARG A 9 -21.15 20.65 50.94
CA ARG A 9 -20.01 20.36 50.06
C ARG A 9 -18.93 19.65 50.90
N LYS A 10 -18.62 18.39 50.56
CA LYS A 10 -17.40 17.74 51.06
C LYS A 10 -16.19 18.46 50.42
N PRO A 11 -15.15 18.80 51.20
CA PRO A 11 -13.93 19.37 50.63
C PRO A 11 -13.25 18.33 49.74
N SER A 12 -12.96 18.72 48.49
CA SER A 12 -12.12 17.98 47.58
C SER A 12 -10.71 17.92 48.15
N GLY A 13 -10.28 16.74 48.60
CA GLY A 13 -8.90 16.50 48.97
C GLY A 13 -8.00 16.77 47.77
N THR A 14 -7.20 17.83 47.85
CA THR A 14 -6.07 18.03 46.95
C THR A 14 -5.02 16.99 47.33
N SER A 15 -5.07 15.83 46.69
CA SER A 15 -3.96 14.89 46.76
C SER A 15 -2.78 15.53 46.05
N ASN A 16 -1.79 15.96 46.83
CA ASN A 16 -0.47 16.31 46.32
C ASN A 16 0.15 15.03 45.74
N PHE A 17 -0.18 14.70 44.49
CA PHE A 17 0.59 13.73 43.73
C PHE A 17 1.94 14.39 43.45
N VAL A 18 2.97 13.94 44.16
CA VAL A 18 4.35 14.23 43.78
C VAL A 18 4.57 13.50 42.47
N GLU A 19 4.59 14.24 41.36
CA GLU A 19 4.91 13.71 40.04
C GLU A 19 6.26 13.00 40.14
N ALA A 20 6.27 11.70 39.83
CA ALA A 20 7.48 10.89 39.94
C ALA A 20 8.61 11.55 39.13
N PRO A 21 9.86 11.58 39.63
CA PRO A 21 10.96 12.20 38.92
C PRO A 21 11.11 11.61 37.52
N ILE A 22 11.02 12.45 36.48
CA ILE A 22 11.15 12.02 35.09
C ILE A 22 12.47 11.26 34.94
N THR A 23 12.34 9.99 34.57
CA THR A 23 13.48 9.10 34.39
C THR A 23 14.37 9.59 33.24
N GLU A 24 15.66 9.28 33.28
CA GLU A 24 16.59 9.67 32.21
C GLU A 24 16.18 9.12 30.83
N TYR A 25 15.57 7.92 30.83
CA TYR A 25 14.98 7.31 29.64
C TYR A 25 13.82 8.14 29.09
N GLU A 26 12.90 8.59 29.94
CA GLU A 26 11.77 9.43 29.51
C GLU A 26 12.23 10.80 29.02
N ARG A 27 13.26 11.40 29.62
CA ARG A 27 13.87 12.63 29.09
C ARG A 27 14.45 12.43 27.70
N SER A 28 15.18 11.34 27.50
CA SER A 28 15.77 11.00 26.20
C SER A 28 14.70 10.73 25.14
N ARG A 29 13.67 9.97 25.51
CA ARG A 29 12.50 9.70 24.64
C ARG A 29 11.77 11.00 24.27
N ASN A 30 11.50 11.87 25.23
CA ASN A 30 10.81 13.14 24.99
C ASN A 30 11.64 14.08 24.12
N LYS A 31 12.96 14.11 24.32
CA LYS A 31 13.88 14.89 23.48
C LYS A 31 13.86 14.40 22.03
N GLU A 32 13.84 13.09 21.81
CA GLU A 32 13.78 12.50 20.47
C GLU A 32 12.42 12.76 19.81
N ILE A 33 11.32 12.66 20.55
CA ILE A 33 9.97 13.00 20.05
C ILE A 33 9.93 14.47 19.59
N MET A 34 10.47 15.40 20.39
CA MET A 34 10.49 16.82 20.04
C MET A 34 11.35 17.10 18.80
N LYS A 35 12.48 16.41 18.66
CA LYS A 35 13.33 16.49 17.48
C LYS A 35 12.61 15.98 16.23
N ASN A 36 12.00 14.80 16.30
CA ASN A 36 11.28 14.20 15.18
C ASN A 36 10.07 15.05 14.77
N ASN A 37 9.31 15.58 15.74
CA ASN A 37 8.19 16.47 15.45
C ASN A 37 8.65 17.75 14.74
N ARG A 38 9.78 18.33 15.16
CA ARG A 38 10.36 19.51 14.50
C ARG A 38 10.79 19.19 13.06
N GLU A 39 11.40 18.03 12.83
CA GLU A 39 11.79 17.59 11.48
C GLU A 39 10.56 17.38 10.59
N LEU A 40 9.48 16.78 11.11
CA LEU A 40 8.22 16.63 10.40
C LEU A 40 7.60 18.00 10.05
N GLU A 41 7.63 18.96 10.97
CA GLU A 41 7.16 20.32 10.71
C GLU A 41 7.96 21.02 9.60
N MET A 42 9.29 20.84 9.56
CA MET A 42 10.14 21.35 8.48
C MET A 42 9.80 20.73 7.12
N LEU A 43 9.35 19.47 7.11
CA LEU A 43 8.86 18.77 5.92
C LEU A 43 7.40 19.13 5.56
N GLY A 44 6.78 20.06 6.28
CA GLY A 44 5.39 20.49 6.06
C GLY A 44 4.33 19.58 6.67
N ILE A 45 4.74 18.58 7.46
CA ILE A 45 3.86 17.63 8.13
C ILE A 45 3.58 18.15 9.55
N LYS A 46 2.55 18.99 9.67
CA LYS A 46 2.22 19.69 10.92
C LYS A 46 1.44 18.83 11.91
N THR A 47 0.78 17.76 11.45
CA THR A 47 -0.01 16.85 12.29
C THR A 47 0.05 15.43 11.71
N LEU A 48 0.08 14.41 12.58
CA LEU A 48 0.06 13.02 12.16
C LEU A 48 -1.35 12.52 11.79
N VAL A 49 -2.39 13.17 12.32
CA VAL A 49 -3.81 12.81 12.12
C VAL A 49 -4.20 12.72 10.63
N PRO A 50 -3.84 13.68 9.75
CA PRO A 50 -4.11 13.57 8.32
C PRO A 50 -3.40 12.39 7.67
N ILE A 51 -2.18 12.06 8.09
CA ILE A 51 -1.39 10.96 7.52
C ILE A 51 -2.04 9.63 7.86
N VAL A 52 -2.38 9.40 9.12
CA VAL A 52 -3.02 8.13 9.53
C VAL A 52 -4.43 7.99 8.96
N ASN A 53 -5.19 9.08 8.86
CA ASN A 53 -6.54 9.06 8.29
C ASN A 53 -6.53 8.77 6.77
N ASN A 54 -5.52 9.26 6.04
CA ASN A 54 -5.39 9.02 4.60
C ASN A 54 -4.92 7.59 4.26
N THR A 55 -4.26 6.90 5.20
CA THR A 55 -3.90 5.48 5.04
C THR A 55 -5.06 4.51 5.26
N SER A 56 -6.21 5.00 5.73
CA SER A 56 -7.39 4.17 5.94
C SER A 56 -8.10 3.92 4.61
N VAL A 57 -7.91 2.74 4.03
CA VAL A 57 -8.72 2.22 2.92
C VAL A 57 -10.20 2.38 3.29
N LYS A 58 -10.96 3.15 2.50
CA LYS A 58 -12.38 3.43 2.71
C LYS A 58 -13.15 2.11 2.58
N ARG A 59 -13.35 1.40 3.69
CA ARG A 59 -14.19 0.20 3.74
C ARG A 59 -15.65 0.65 3.59
N LYS A 60 -16.31 0.13 2.56
CA LYS A 60 -17.71 0.40 2.27
C LYS A 60 -18.56 -0.40 3.25
N GLY A 61 -19.22 0.32 4.18
CA GLY A 61 -20.34 -0.14 4.99
C GLY A 61 -20.02 -1.16 6.08
N GLU A 62 -19.85 -0.68 7.32
CA GLU A 62 -20.33 -1.35 8.54
C GLU A 62 -20.16 -0.39 9.73
N ASP A 63 -21.13 -0.45 10.64
CA ASP A 63 -21.45 0.60 11.60
C ASP A 63 -20.28 1.02 12.50
N HIS A 64 -20.19 2.35 12.68
CA HIS A 64 -19.11 3.04 13.35
C HIS A 64 -19.17 2.81 14.87
N LYS A 65 -18.40 1.83 15.39
CA LYS A 65 -17.98 1.87 16.80
C LYS A 65 -16.73 2.72 16.91
N VAL A 66 -16.92 3.90 17.49
CA VAL A 66 -15.88 4.86 17.89
C VAL A 66 -14.73 4.12 18.58
N SER A 67 -13.57 4.12 17.94
CA SER A 67 -12.35 3.56 18.54
C SER A 67 -11.94 4.41 19.73
N ARG A 68 -12.26 3.93 20.93
CA ARG A 68 -11.85 4.53 22.20
C ARG A 68 -10.35 4.29 22.38
N SER A 69 -9.61 5.38 22.54
CA SER A 69 -8.16 5.40 22.76
C SER A 69 -7.72 4.48 23.91
N LEU A 70 -6.72 3.63 23.63
CA LEU A 70 -6.08 2.66 24.54
C LEU A 70 -5.08 3.29 25.51
N TYR A 71 -5.43 4.42 26.12
CA TYR A 71 -4.72 4.89 27.31
C TYR A 71 -5.71 5.27 28.40
N THR A 72 -6.13 4.27 29.17
CA THR A 72 -6.67 4.46 30.50
C THR A 72 -5.65 3.88 31.48
N GLY A 73 -4.97 4.74 32.21
CA GLY A 73 -4.17 4.33 33.38
C GLY A 73 -5.07 3.52 34.31
N GLN A 74 -4.65 2.30 34.62
CA GLN A 74 -5.38 1.38 35.49
C GLN A 74 -5.14 1.75 36.95
N GLU A 75 -6.22 1.99 37.69
CA GLU A 75 -6.28 1.66 39.12
C GLU A 75 -7.47 0.71 39.35
N SER A 76 -7.12 -0.55 39.64
CA SER A 76 -7.80 -1.55 40.49
C SER A 76 -9.30 -1.92 40.31
N GLY A 77 -9.50 -3.13 39.74
CA GLY A 77 -10.42 -4.21 40.19
C GLY A 77 -11.88 -4.23 39.68
N PRO A 78 -12.63 -5.36 39.75
CA PRO A 78 -12.25 -6.78 39.73
C PRO A 78 -12.67 -7.48 38.42
N GLU A 79 -12.28 -8.76 38.32
CA GLU A 79 -12.52 -9.76 37.27
C GLU A 79 -13.87 -9.65 36.54
N SER A 80 -13.81 -9.54 35.21
CA SER A 80 -14.91 -9.92 34.32
C SER A 80 -14.35 -10.76 33.18
N GLU A 81 -14.84 -11.99 33.12
CA GLU A 81 -14.63 -12.98 32.07
C GLU A 81 -15.04 -12.41 30.69
N ASP A 82 -14.46 -13.00 29.64
CA ASP A 82 -14.76 -12.84 28.21
C ASP A 82 -14.05 -11.69 27.45
N CYS A 83 -12.79 -11.92 27.09
CA CYS A 83 -12.05 -11.11 26.10
C CYS A 83 -11.48 -11.99 24.95
N GLU A 84 -12.30 -12.84 24.35
CA GLU A 84 -11.89 -13.73 23.23
C GLU A 84 -12.05 -13.08 21.83
N GLY A 85 -12.56 -11.84 21.75
CA GLY A 85 -13.05 -11.26 20.48
C GLY A 85 -12.04 -10.46 19.63
N GLU A 86 -11.04 -9.80 20.22
CA GLU A 86 -10.15 -8.89 19.46
C GLU A 86 -8.85 -9.54 18.95
N GLU A 87 -8.30 -10.53 19.67
CA GLU A 87 -7.07 -11.22 19.27
C GLU A 87 -7.28 -12.09 18.01
N VAL A 88 -8.46 -12.68 17.87
CA VAL A 88 -8.82 -13.59 16.77
C VAL A 88 -8.90 -12.84 15.43
N ILE A 89 -9.45 -11.62 15.41
CA ILE A 89 -9.62 -10.82 14.18
C ILE A 89 -8.26 -10.42 13.57
N SER A 90 -7.25 -10.14 14.40
CA SER A 90 -5.91 -9.77 13.94
C SER A 90 -5.18 -10.96 13.31
N LYS A 91 -5.21 -12.12 14.00
CA LYS A 91 -4.61 -13.37 13.50
C LYS A 91 -5.26 -13.84 12.19
N ASP A 92 -6.58 -13.77 12.09
CA ASP A 92 -7.31 -14.16 10.88
C ASP A 92 -6.94 -13.30 9.66
N LYS A 93 -6.75 -11.99 9.85
CA LYS A 93 -6.29 -11.09 8.78
C LYS A 93 -4.86 -11.41 8.36
N CYS A 94 -3.98 -11.69 9.32
CA CYS A 94 -2.61 -12.12 9.04
C CYS A 94 -2.57 -13.40 8.20
N LEU A 95 -3.36 -14.43 8.57
CA LEU A 95 -3.44 -15.69 7.83
C LEU A 95 -4.04 -15.50 6.42
N LYS A 96 -5.05 -14.64 6.27
CA LYS A 96 -5.62 -14.30 4.95
C LYS A 96 -4.58 -13.60 4.07
N ASN A 97 -3.82 -12.64 4.61
CA ASN A 97 -2.78 -11.95 3.86
C ASN A 97 -1.62 -12.87 3.47
N GLN A 98 -1.25 -13.81 4.33
CA GLN A 98 -0.27 -14.84 3.99
C GLN A 98 -0.73 -15.69 2.81
N LYS A 99 -1.96 -16.22 2.86
CA LYS A 99 -2.55 -16.98 1.74
C LYS A 99 -2.62 -16.15 0.46
N ASN A 100 -2.89 -14.84 0.56
CA ASN A 100 -2.88 -13.94 -0.59
C ASN A 100 -1.47 -13.73 -1.14
N ARG A 101 -0.45 -13.64 -0.27
CA ARG A 101 0.95 -13.54 -0.67
C ARG A 101 1.42 -14.78 -1.42
N GLU A 102 1.00 -15.97 -1.00
CA GLU A 102 1.33 -17.24 -1.66
C GLU A 102 0.73 -17.36 -3.08
N LYS A 103 -0.37 -16.64 -3.36
CA LYS A 103 -0.97 -16.58 -4.71
C LYS A 103 -0.23 -15.64 -5.66
N VAL A 104 0.71 -14.82 -5.17
CA VAL A 104 1.49 -13.91 -6.01
C VAL A 104 2.61 -14.72 -6.69
N LEU A 105 2.35 -15.17 -7.92
CA LEU A 105 3.27 -16.01 -8.69
C LEU A 105 4.42 -15.21 -9.31
N LEU A 106 4.13 -14.03 -9.88
CA LEU A 106 5.09 -13.19 -10.59
C LEU A 106 5.55 -12.02 -9.72
N GLN A 107 6.39 -12.32 -8.72
CA GLN A 107 6.94 -11.29 -7.83
C GLN A 107 7.96 -10.41 -8.58
N HIS A 108 7.84 -9.08 -8.47
CA HIS A 108 8.81 -8.14 -9.03
C HIS A 108 10.00 -7.94 -8.09
N CYS A 109 11.16 -7.62 -8.66
CA CYS A 109 12.46 -7.52 -7.98
C CYS A 109 13.01 -6.08 -7.93
N ILE A 110 12.10 -5.11 -7.99
CA ILE A 110 12.40 -3.67 -8.11
C ILE A 110 12.61 -2.98 -6.73
N GLY A 111 12.79 -3.76 -5.66
CA GLY A 111 12.93 -3.21 -4.32
C GLY A 111 11.75 -2.31 -3.91
N SER A 112 12.05 -1.12 -3.40
CA SER A 112 11.05 -0.13 -2.98
C SER A 112 10.44 0.69 -4.13
N GLN A 113 10.91 0.51 -5.36
CA GLN A 113 10.40 1.26 -6.51
C GLN A 113 9.16 0.58 -7.09
N CYS A 114 8.19 1.42 -7.48
CA CYS A 114 7.06 0.96 -8.26
C CYS A 114 7.43 0.81 -9.75
N TYR A 115 6.60 0.10 -10.51
CA TYR A 115 6.81 -0.12 -11.95
C TYR A 115 7.04 1.18 -12.72
N ILE A 116 6.31 2.25 -12.41
CA ILE A 116 6.46 3.56 -13.07
C ILE A 116 7.86 4.11 -12.85
N ALA A 117 8.31 4.18 -11.60
CA ALA A 117 9.62 4.72 -11.25
C ALA A 117 10.75 3.92 -11.90
N GLN A 118 10.68 2.59 -11.88
CA GLN A 118 11.68 1.76 -12.53
C GLN A 118 11.66 1.90 -14.04
N ALA A 119 10.48 1.96 -14.67
CA ALA A 119 10.39 2.18 -16.11
C ALA A 119 11.14 3.45 -16.53
N HIS A 120 11.03 4.54 -15.75
CA HIS A 120 11.80 5.76 -16.01
C HIS A 120 13.32 5.57 -15.87
N VAL A 121 13.78 4.77 -14.90
CA VAL A 121 15.21 4.46 -14.74
C VAL A 121 15.69 3.63 -15.93
N VAL A 122 14.98 2.56 -16.26
CA VAL A 122 15.31 1.64 -17.36
C VAL A 122 15.31 2.36 -18.70
N LYS A 123 14.29 3.18 -18.98
CA LYS A 123 14.22 3.99 -20.19
C LYS A 123 15.40 4.94 -20.31
N ARG A 124 15.80 5.63 -19.24
CA ARG A 124 16.92 6.58 -19.30
C ARG A 124 18.29 5.92 -19.37
N GLU A 125 18.52 4.87 -18.60
CA GLU A 125 19.85 4.27 -18.46
C GLU A 125 20.16 3.27 -19.56
N LYS A 126 19.20 2.42 -19.92
CA LYS A 126 19.41 1.30 -20.86
C LYS A 126 18.93 1.59 -22.26
N TYR A 127 17.77 2.22 -22.39
CA TYR A 127 17.09 2.33 -23.67
C TYR A 127 17.20 3.70 -24.33
N LYS A 128 17.55 4.76 -23.58
CA LYS A 128 17.75 6.15 -24.04
C LYS A 128 16.67 6.61 -25.03
N ASP A 129 16.93 6.49 -26.33
CA ASP A 129 16.07 6.95 -27.42
C ASP A 129 15.25 5.81 -28.08
N VAL A 130 15.48 4.56 -27.69
CA VAL A 130 14.77 3.37 -28.19
C VAL A 130 13.63 3.05 -27.23
N GLU A 131 12.43 2.78 -27.76
CA GLU A 131 11.33 2.33 -26.91
C GLU A 131 11.55 0.88 -26.47
N PRO A 132 11.59 0.58 -25.16
CA PRO A 132 11.83 -0.77 -24.68
C PRO A 132 10.66 -1.70 -25.01
N ILE A 133 10.97 -2.90 -25.48
CA ILE A 133 9.97 -3.93 -25.75
C ILE A 133 9.38 -4.42 -24.41
N ALA A 134 8.07 -4.74 -24.40
CA ALA A 134 7.38 -5.16 -23.19
C ALA A 134 8.03 -6.38 -22.49
N ILE A 135 8.52 -7.36 -23.26
CA ILE A 135 9.22 -8.52 -22.70
C ILE A 135 10.53 -8.14 -22.00
N ASP A 136 11.23 -7.12 -22.49
CA ASP A 136 12.47 -6.65 -21.89
C ASP A 136 12.22 -5.91 -20.59
N LEU A 137 11.18 -5.06 -20.54
CA LEU A 137 10.72 -4.43 -19.30
C LEU A 137 10.33 -5.49 -18.28
N PHE A 138 9.62 -6.54 -18.72
CA PHE A 138 9.26 -7.66 -17.85
C PHE A 138 10.49 -8.36 -17.28
N LYS A 139 11.48 -8.68 -18.12
CA LYS A 139 12.75 -9.29 -17.67
C LYS A 139 13.46 -8.37 -16.66
N ASP A 140 13.55 -7.07 -16.92
CA ASP A 140 14.26 -6.15 -16.02
C ASP A 140 13.57 -5.98 -14.66
N PHE A 141 12.24 -5.97 -14.66
CA PHE A 141 11.46 -5.81 -13.43
C PHE A 141 11.45 -7.05 -12.54
N HIS A 142 11.71 -8.22 -13.10
CA HIS A 142 11.59 -9.51 -12.42
C HIS A 142 12.93 -10.22 -12.24
N CYS A 143 14.04 -9.64 -12.71
CA CYS A 143 15.38 -10.17 -12.49
C CYS A 143 15.96 -9.67 -11.16
N SER A 144 16.28 -10.59 -10.24
CA SER A 144 17.07 -10.26 -9.05
C SER A 144 18.56 -10.22 -9.37
N LYS A 145 19.29 -9.20 -8.89
CA LYS A 145 20.75 -9.12 -9.05
C LYS A 145 21.50 -10.33 -8.46
N ASN A 146 20.98 -10.90 -7.37
CA ASN A 146 21.65 -12.00 -6.65
C ASN A 146 21.11 -13.37 -7.04
N LYS A 147 19.81 -13.47 -7.36
CA LYS A 147 19.12 -14.76 -7.58
C LYS A 147 18.69 -14.99 -9.04
N GLY A 148 18.81 -13.99 -9.90
CA GLY A 148 18.27 -14.02 -11.26
C GLY A 148 16.74 -14.14 -11.28
N PHE A 149 16.22 -14.88 -12.25
CA PHE A 149 14.78 -15.16 -12.41
C PHE A 149 14.32 -16.31 -11.50
N ASN A 150 13.16 -16.15 -10.87
CA ASN A 150 12.48 -17.26 -10.19
C ASN A 150 11.83 -18.20 -11.23
N ASP A 151 11.54 -19.43 -10.86
CA ASP A 151 10.98 -20.45 -11.76
C ASP A 151 9.62 -20.06 -12.36
N PRO A 152 8.68 -19.42 -11.64
CA PRO A 152 7.45 -18.90 -12.25
C PRO A 152 7.72 -17.84 -13.32
N ILE A 153 8.77 -17.03 -13.15
CA ILE A 153 9.16 -15.98 -14.10
C ILE A 153 9.83 -16.61 -15.32
N LYS A 154 10.72 -17.60 -15.14
CA LYS A 154 11.32 -18.34 -16.26
C LYS A 154 10.26 -19.01 -17.11
N LYS A 155 9.27 -19.65 -16.47
CA LYS A 155 8.14 -20.25 -17.15
C LYS A 155 7.34 -19.21 -17.93
N ALA A 156 7.01 -18.08 -17.31
CA ALA A 156 6.30 -17.00 -17.99
C ALA A 156 7.08 -16.45 -19.21
N ILE A 157 8.40 -16.29 -19.11
CA ILE A 157 9.25 -15.86 -20.22
C ILE A 157 9.19 -16.89 -21.36
N ALA A 158 9.35 -18.18 -21.05
CA ALA A 158 9.26 -19.25 -22.04
C ALA A 158 7.87 -19.32 -22.70
N ASP A 159 6.79 -19.12 -21.93
CA ASP A 159 5.42 -19.10 -22.45
C ASP A 159 5.20 -17.92 -23.42
N ILE A 160 5.71 -16.72 -23.08
CA ILE A 160 5.64 -15.54 -23.98
C ILE A 160 6.42 -15.83 -25.27
N GLU A 161 7.64 -16.34 -25.16
CA GLU A 161 8.49 -16.67 -26.31
C GLU A 161 7.85 -17.78 -27.18
N ALA A 162 7.21 -18.77 -26.57
CA ALA A 162 6.48 -19.81 -27.29
C ALA A 162 5.24 -19.28 -28.03
N ILE A 163 4.48 -18.36 -27.42
CA ILE A 163 3.34 -17.71 -28.08
C ILE A 163 3.80 -16.88 -29.28
N MET A 164 4.96 -16.21 -29.18
CA MET A 164 5.55 -15.45 -30.29
C MET A 164 6.02 -16.33 -31.46
N VAL A 165 6.43 -17.59 -31.20
CA VAL A 165 6.94 -18.53 -32.21
C VAL A 165 5.82 -19.35 -32.86
N LYS A 166 4.62 -19.44 -32.26
CA LYS A 166 3.49 -20.17 -32.85
C LYS A 166 3.18 -19.62 -34.24
N PRO A 167 3.31 -20.41 -35.32
CA PRO A 167 2.90 -19.97 -36.64
C PRO A 167 1.38 -19.78 -36.61
N ALA A 168 0.92 -18.65 -37.12
CA ALA A 168 -0.49 -18.43 -37.31
C ALA A 168 -1.07 -19.59 -38.14
N GLN A 169 -2.13 -20.20 -37.62
CA GLN A 169 -2.95 -21.13 -38.41
C GLN A 169 -3.41 -20.37 -39.66
N ASP A 170 -3.33 -21.03 -40.82
CA ASP A 170 -3.55 -20.50 -42.17
C ASP A 170 -4.43 -19.22 -42.21
N GLY A 171 -3.78 -18.06 -42.36
CA GLY A 171 -4.43 -16.77 -42.61
C GLY A 171 -4.41 -15.74 -41.48
N GLU A 172 -4.00 -16.07 -40.26
CA GLU A 172 -3.85 -15.07 -39.18
C GLU A 172 -2.47 -14.36 -39.19
N GLN A 173 -2.41 -13.12 -38.69
CA GLN A 173 -1.13 -12.43 -38.51
C GLN A 173 -0.32 -13.07 -37.37
N PRO A 174 1.03 -13.03 -37.44
CA PRO A 174 1.87 -13.44 -36.31
C PRO A 174 1.48 -12.68 -35.04
N MET A 175 1.33 -13.39 -33.92
CA MET A 175 0.91 -12.80 -32.65
C MET A 175 1.91 -11.72 -32.19
N SER A 176 1.41 -10.50 -32.00
CA SER A 176 2.21 -9.36 -31.52
C SER A 176 2.78 -9.62 -30.13
N VAL A 177 3.99 -9.12 -29.86
CA VAL A 177 4.67 -9.24 -28.54
C VAL A 177 3.77 -8.77 -27.39
N ASN A 178 3.03 -7.68 -27.61
CA ASN A 178 2.14 -7.11 -26.61
C ASN A 178 0.96 -8.04 -26.30
N HIS A 179 0.47 -8.79 -27.30
CA HIS A 179 -0.57 -9.80 -27.11
C HIS A 179 -0.04 -10.94 -26.24
N ALA A 180 1.10 -11.52 -26.62
CA ALA A 180 1.73 -12.62 -25.86
C ALA A 180 2.00 -12.23 -24.40
N VAL A 181 2.53 -11.03 -24.18
CA VAL A 181 2.77 -10.50 -22.83
C VAL A 181 1.47 -10.30 -22.06
N SER A 182 0.41 -9.78 -22.68
CA SER A 182 -0.90 -9.59 -22.02
C SER A 182 -1.58 -10.90 -21.61
N GLU A 183 -1.37 -11.97 -22.38
CA GLU A 183 -1.96 -13.28 -22.14
C GLU A 183 -1.31 -13.97 -20.93
N VAL A 184 0.03 -13.87 -20.84
CA VAL A 184 0.80 -14.49 -19.75
C VAL A 184 0.83 -13.60 -18.49
N VAL A 185 1.04 -12.30 -18.66
CA VAL A 185 1.21 -11.35 -17.55
C VAL A 185 -0.11 -10.65 -17.24
N LYS A 186 -0.84 -11.20 -16.27
CA LYS A 186 -2.16 -10.68 -15.84
C LYS A 186 -2.11 -9.42 -14.96
N SER A 187 -0.93 -8.80 -14.81
CA SER A 187 -0.72 -7.64 -13.95
C SER A 187 -1.11 -6.35 -14.68
N THR A 188 -2.26 -5.77 -14.31
CA THR A 188 -2.75 -4.52 -14.92
C THR A 188 -1.76 -3.36 -14.77
N ALA A 189 -1.10 -3.24 -13.61
CA ALA A 189 -0.11 -2.19 -13.36
C ALA A 189 1.10 -2.31 -14.30
N PHE A 190 1.57 -3.53 -14.53
CA PHE A 190 2.67 -3.77 -15.48
C PHE A 190 2.22 -3.48 -16.91
N LEU A 191 1.06 -3.99 -17.33
CA LEU A 191 0.56 -3.81 -18.70
C LEU A 191 0.33 -2.34 -19.05
N GLN A 192 -0.07 -1.50 -18.09
CA GLN A 192 -0.15 -0.05 -18.29
C GLN A 192 1.24 0.58 -18.49
N VAL A 193 2.22 0.21 -17.66
CA VAL A 193 3.59 0.74 -17.74
C VAL A 193 4.29 0.29 -19.03
N ALA A 194 3.99 -0.91 -19.51
CA ALA A 194 4.49 -1.46 -20.77
C ALA A 194 3.75 -0.89 -22.00
N GLY A 195 2.75 -0.01 -21.83
CA GLY A 195 1.99 0.57 -22.95
C GLY A 195 1.01 -0.39 -23.63
N ILE A 196 0.71 -1.53 -23.00
CA ILE A 196 -0.19 -2.57 -23.54
C ILE A 196 -1.65 -2.26 -23.19
N GLN A 197 -1.91 -1.70 -21.99
CA GLN A 197 -3.24 -1.31 -21.56
C GLN A 197 -3.33 0.19 -21.30
N SER A 198 -4.38 0.83 -21.80
CA SER A 198 -4.72 2.20 -21.41
C SER A 198 -5.28 2.25 -19.99
N ASN A 199 -4.88 3.23 -19.20
CA ASN A 199 -5.45 3.44 -17.86
C ASN A 199 -6.91 3.94 -18.00
N SER A 200 -7.90 3.14 -17.61
CA SER A 200 -9.33 3.45 -17.88
C SER A 200 -9.91 4.58 -17.01
N ASN A 201 -9.10 5.31 -16.25
CA ASN A 201 -9.58 6.24 -15.23
C ASN A 201 -10.00 7.62 -15.74
N ASN A 202 -9.99 7.90 -17.04
CA ASN A 202 -10.57 9.13 -17.61
C ASN A 202 -11.01 8.95 -19.07
N ILE A 203 -12.12 8.25 -19.33
CA ILE A 203 -12.89 8.44 -20.58
C ILE A 203 -14.35 8.65 -20.21
N SER A 204 -14.65 9.86 -19.76
CA SER A 204 -15.98 10.43 -19.99
C SER A 204 -15.85 11.92 -20.26
N LYS A 205 -15.63 12.26 -21.54
CA LYS A 205 -16.45 13.20 -22.33
C LYS A 205 -15.71 13.61 -23.61
N GLY A 206 -16.28 13.16 -24.73
CA GLY A 206 -16.47 13.99 -25.92
C GLY A 206 -15.29 14.10 -26.87
N GLY A 207 -15.42 13.46 -28.03
CA GLY A 207 -14.55 13.74 -29.17
C GLY A 207 -14.60 12.67 -30.25
N THR A 208 -15.79 12.38 -30.78
CA THR A 208 -15.91 11.63 -32.04
C THR A 208 -15.42 12.48 -33.22
N SER A 209 -14.71 11.80 -34.12
CA SER A 209 -14.82 11.92 -35.59
C SER A 209 -13.90 12.91 -36.34
N SER A 210 -13.01 12.26 -37.11
CA SER A 210 -12.70 12.51 -38.53
C SER A 210 -11.96 13.76 -38.99
N LYS A 211 -10.82 13.50 -39.66
CA LYS A 211 -10.54 13.73 -41.09
C LYS A 211 -9.25 14.51 -41.38
N VAL A 212 -8.29 13.79 -41.95
CA VAL A 212 -7.40 14.11 -43.08
C VAL A 212 -7.29 15.60 -43.49
N GLN A 213 -6.08 16.17 -43.43
CA GLN A 213 -5.40 16.73 -44.62
C GLN A 213 -3.93 17.10 -44.34
N GLU A 214 -3.05 16.49 -45.15
CA GLU A 214 -1.75 17.02 -45.56
C GLU A 214 -1.93 18.36 -46.27
N LEU A 215 -1.04 19.32 -45.97
CA LEU A 215 -0.51 20.33 -46.88
C LEU A 215 0.97 20.58 -46.52
#